data_AF-A0A183T550-F1
#
_entry.id   AF-A0A183T550-F1
#
_cell.length_a   1.000
_cell.length_b   1.000
_cell.length_c   1.000
_cell.angle_alpha   90.00
_cell.angle_beta   90.00
_cell.angle_gamma   90.00
#
_symmetry.space_group_name_H-M   'P 1'
#
loop_
_entity.id
_entity.type
_entity.pdbx_description
1 polymer ?
#
loop_
_entity_poly.entity_id
_entity_poly.type
_entity_poly.pdbx_seq_one_letter_code
_entity_poly.pdbx_strand_id
1 'polypeptide(L)'
;MSLRLLLRGDQFATIISAYAPPMTSSDAAKDKFYDDLHVLLAAVSKVDKLIVLGDLNARVGTDHAAWQRVLGPHGLGSCNDNGLLLLRTCAEHRLLLTNTFFRLLTREKATWMNPRSRRWPLLDYVLVQRRDRQDVLVTKAIRDADGWTDHRLVISLMRLRLQPRRRPQGKRPPGKLNTLLLNLPAHCFDFSNQITEKLEDLHTAADNATVETRWCQLQNVIQFTALEVLGRARRQHQDWFDDNDAEISN
;
A
#
# COMPACT_ATOMS: atom_id res chain seq x y z
N MET A 1 -8.35 12.34 1.82
CA MET A 1 -7.82 10.98 2.16
C MET A 1 -6.30 11.03 2.10
N SER A 2 -5.58 10.33 2.99
CA SER A 2 -4.10 10.27 2.94
C SER A 2 -3.59 8.83 2.92
N LEU A 3 -2.54 8.57 2.15
CA LEU A 3 -1.79 7.31 2.09
C LEU A 3 -0.33 7.57 2.45
N ARG A 4 0.26 6.73 3.30
CA ARG A 4 1.67 6.84 3.69
C ARG A 4 2.44 5.60 3.26
N LEU A 5 3.51 5.79 2.50
CA LEU A 5 4.37 4.73 1.97
C LEU A 5 5.76 4.82 2.61
N LEU A 6 6.33 3.69 3.02
CA LEU A 6 7.68 3.64 3.57
C LEU A 6 8.71 3.61 2.43
N LEU A 7 9.68 4.53 2.49
CA LEU A 7 10.80 4.66 1.57
C LEU A 7 12.09 4.13 2.22
N ARG A 8 13.09 3.81 1.40
CA ARG A 8 14.43 3.49 1.92
C ARG A 8 15.01 4.70 2.67
N GLY A 9 15.74 4.41 3.75
CA GLY A 9 16.36 5.44 4.59
C GLY A 9 15.46 5.99 5.68
N ASP A 10 14.46 5.21 6.11
CA ASP A 10 13.50 5.56 7.18
C ASP A 10 12.74 6.86 6.92
N GLN A 11 12.43 7.11 5.65
CA GLN A 11 11.60 8.22 5.19
C GLN A 11 10.25 7.71 4.72
N PHE A 12 9.25 8.59 4.67
CA PHE A 12 7.95 8.27 4.11
C PHE A 12 7.63 9.13 2.89
N ALA A 13 6.79 8.61 2.00
CA ALA A 13 6.03 9.41 1.04
C ALA A 13 4.58 9.49 1.52
N THR A 14 4.12 10.70 1.84
CA THR A 14 2.73 10.99 2.16
C THR A 14 2.03 11.49 0.90
N ILE A 15 0.98 10.78 0.52
CA ILE A 15 0.12 11.10 -0.62
C ILE A 15 -1.22 11.59 -0.06
N ILE A 16 -1.62 12.81 -0.40
CA ILE A 16 -2.88 13.41 0.00
C ILE A 16 -3.78 13.49 -1.24
N SER A 17 -4.95 12.87 -1.17
CA SER A 17 -6.02 13.06 -2.15
C SER A 17 -6.99 14.13 -1.64
N ALA A 18 -7.22 15.16 -2.46
CA ALA A 18 -8.04 16.32 -2.15
C ALA A 18 -9.08 16.57 -3.24
N TYR A 19 -10.26 17.03 -2.82
CA TYR A 19 -11.32 17.54 -3.68
C TYR A 19 -11.69 18.94 -3.20
N ALA A 20 -11.30 19.97 -3.94
CA ALA A 20 -11.53 21.35 -3.52
C ALA A 20 -12.96 21.80 -3.88
N PRO A 21 -13.55 22.73 -3.12
CA PRO A 21 -14.85 23.29 -3.46
C PRO A 21 -14.86 23.96 -4.86
N PRO A 22 -15.94 23.79 -5.65
CA PRO A 22 -16.08 24.45 -6.94
C PRO A 22 -16.17 25.98 -6.78
N MET A 23 -16.02 26.71 -7.90
CA MET A 23 -16.10 28.18 -7.92
C MET A 23 -17.38 28.75 -7.30
N THR A 24 -18.50 28.02 -7.41
CA THR A 24 -19.83 28.41 -6.92
C THR A 24 -20.00 28.21 -5.41
N SER A 25 -19.06 27.57 -4.73
CA SER A 25 -19.08 27.43 -3.28
C SER A 25 -18.84 28.78 -2.60
N SER A 26 -19.39 28.93 -1.39
CA SER A 26 -19.17 30.11 -0.56
C SER A 26 -17.70 30.27 -0.17
N ASP A 27 -17.30 31.50 0.13
CA ASP A 27 -15.92 31.79 0.54
C ASP A 27 -15.57 31.08 1.84
N ALA A 28 -16.49 31.04 2.82
CA ALA A 28 -16.30 30.26 4.05
C ALA A 28 -16.01 28.76 3.81
N ALA A 29 -16.59 28.16 2.77
CA ALA A 29 -16.30 26.77 2.43
C ALA A 29 -14.91 26.61 1.79
N LYS A 30 -14.49 27.57 0.96
CA LYS A 30 -13.15 27.61 0.37
C LYS A 30 -12.08 27.83 1.44
N ASP A 31 -12.30 28.81 2.32
CA ASP A 31 -11.39 29.13 3.43
C ASP A 31 -11.19 27.91 4.31
N LYS A 32 -12.30 27.27 4.74
CA LYS A 32 -12.23 26.03 5.52
C LYS A 32 -11.42 24.94 4.82
N PHE A 33 -11.61 24.75 3.52
CA PHE A 33 -10.86 23.75 2.77
C PHE A 33 -9.35 24.05 2.77
N TYR A 34 -8.95 25.29 2.53
CA TYR A 34 -7.54 25.68 2.49
C TYR A 34 -6.90 25.68 3.89
N ASP A 35 -7.65 26.00 4.94
CA ASP A 35 -7.21 25.86 6.33
C ASP A 35 -6.97 24.39 6.71
N ASP A 36 -7.92 23.51 6.40
CA ASP A 36 -7.79 22.07 6.65
C ASP A 36 -6.61 21.50 5.84
N LEU A 37 -6.44 21.92 4.58
CA LEU A 37 -5.31 21.55 3.74
C LEU A 37 -3.99 22.05 4.34
N HIS A 38 -3.92 23.30 4.80
CA HIS A 38 -2.73 23.85 5.45
C HIS A 38 -2.29 23.00 6.64
N VAL A 39 -3.23 22.62 7.51
CA VAL A 39 -2.94 21.76 8.67
C VAL A 39 -2.38 20.40 8.23
N LEU A 40 -2.95 19.78 7.21
CA LEU A 40 -2.45 18.52 6.68
C LEU A 40 -1.05 18.65 6.07
N LEU A 41 -0.79 19.72 5.31
CA LEU A 41 0.52 19.96 4.70
C LEU A 41 1.60 20.25 5.77
N ALA A 42 1.24 21.01 6.81
CA ALA A 42 2.13 21.34 7.92
C ALA A 42 2.44 20.14 8.83
N ALA A 43 1.53 19.18 8.95
CA ALA A 43 1.73 17.97 9.74
C ALA A 43 2.73 16.98 9.12
N VAL A 44 3.03 17.10 7.82
CA VAL A 44 3.99 16.19 7.16
C VAL A 44 5.42 16.57 7.51
N SER A 45 6.20 15.58 7.92
CA SER A 45 7.61 15.75 8.29
C SER A 45 8.41 16.41 7.16
N LYS A 46 9.27 17.35 7.53
CA LYS A 46 10.20 17.99 6.60
C LYS A 46 11.25 17.05 6.04
N VAL A 47 11.43 15.82 6.50
CA VAL A 47 12.30 14.85 5.81
C VAL A 47 11.54 13.93 4.87
N ASP A 48 10.22 13.86 5.03
CA ASP A 48 9.34 13.02 4.22
C ASP A 48 9.01 13.71 2.88
N LYS A 49 8.70 12.88 1.89
CA LYS A 49 8.19 13.34 0.60
C LYS A 49 6.68 13.58 0.72
N LEU A 50 6.21 14.62 0.06
CA LEU A 50 4.80 15.00 0.05
C LEU A 50 4.32 15.15 -1.39
N ILE A 51 3.22 14.45 -1.67
CA ILE A 51 2.52 14.48 -2.95
C ILE A 51 1.06 14.79 -2.64
N VAL A 52 0.51 15.82 -3.25
CA VAL A 52 -0.93 16.12 -3.20
C VAL A 52 -1.50 15.86 -4.59
N LEU A 53 -2.67 15.25 -4.69
CA LEU A 53 -3.32 15.02 -5.97
C LEU A 53 -4.83 15.13 -5.85
N GLY A 54 -5.48 15.44 -6.97
CA GLY A 54 -6.94 15.41 -7.09
C GLY A 54 -7.49 16.62 -7.84
N ASP A 55 -8.81 16.74 -7.82
CA ASP A 55 -9.54 17.86 -8.42
C ASP A 55 -9.51 19.05 -7.48
N LEU A 56 -8.77 20.08 -7.88
CA LEU A 56 -8.64 21.30 -7.09
C LEU A 56 -9.58 22.41 -7.57
N ASN A 57 -10.44 22.14 -8.56
CA ASN A 57 -11.40 23.10 -9.11
C ASN A 57 -10.77 24.45 -9.45
N ALA A 58 -9.49 24.43 -9.84
CA ALA A 58 -8.63 25.59 -9.95
C ALA A 58 -8.04 25.68 -11.35
N ARG A 59 -8.05 26.88 -11.95
CA ARG A 59 -7.30 27.18 -13.17
C ARG A 59 -6.20 28.13 -12.79
N VAL A 60 -4.96 27.71 -12.92
CA VAL A 60 -3.77 28.49 -12.51
C VAL A 60 -3.22 29.37 -13.64
N GLY A 61 -3.70 29.17 -14.86
CA GLY A 61 -3.30 29.96 -16.02
C GLY A 61 -1.90 29.66 -16.54
N THR A 62 -1.28 30.69 -17.13
CA THR A 62 0.00 30.61 -17.87
C THR A 62 1.06 31.59 -17.37
N ASP A 63 0.77 32.38 -16.34
CA ASP A 63 1.68 33.41 -15.81
C ASP A 63 2.82 32.82 -14.97
N HIS A 64 3.69 32.10 -15.66
CA HIS A 64 4.88 31.50 -15.05
C HIS A 64 5.84 32.57 -14.50
N ALA A 65 5.91 33.75 -15.13
CA ALA A 65 6.82 34.81 -14.72
C ALA A 65 6.49 35.31 -13.30
N ALA A 66 5.22 35.48 -12.97
CA ALA A 66 4.79 35.82 -11.62
C ALA A 66 4.97 34.67 -10.61
N TRP A 67 4.93 33.41 -11.06
CA TRP A 67 4.87 32.22 -10.20
C TRP A 67 5.99 31.20 -10.45
N GLN A 68 7.19 31.65 -10.85
CA GLN A 68 8.27 30.78 -11.34
C GLN A 68 8.66 29.61 -10.42
N ARG A 69 8.43 29.76 -9.12
CA ARG A 69 8.76 28.76 -8.08
C ARG A 69 7.66 27.74 -7.81
N VAL A 70 6.50 27.87 -8.45
CA VAL A 70 5.28 27.08 -8.19
C VAL A 70 4.70 26.57 -9.51
N LEU A 71 4.50 27.48 -10.45
CA LEU A 71 3.94 27.23 -11.77
C LEU A 71 5.09 27.01 -12.77
N GLY A 72 4.96 26.03 -13.66
CA GLY A 72 5.87 25.82 -14.78
C GLY A 72 5.49 26.64 -16.02
N PRO A 73 6.39 26.72 -17.03
CA PRO A 73 6.22 27.55 -18.23
C PRO A 73 5.14 27.03 -19.19
N HIS A 74 4.50 25.90 -18.88
CA HIS A 74 3.59 25.19 -19.76
C HIS A 74 2.19 25.05 -19.14
N GLY A 75 1.77 26.01 -18.32
CA GLY A 75 0.40 26.13 -17.81
C GLY A 75 -0.67 26.22 -18.92
N LEU A 76 -1.94 26.28 -18.52
CA LEU A 76 -3.07 26.24 -19.46
C LEU A 76 -4.16 27.26 -19.08
N GLY A 77 -4.63 28.01 -20.08
CA GLY A 77 -5.76 28.93 -19.93
C GLY A 77 -5.43 30.19 -19.10
N SER A 78 -6.47 30.76 -18.51
CA SER A 78 -6.38 31.92 -17.61
C SER A 78 -6.55 31.50 -16.14
N CYS A 79 -5.98 32.28 -15.23
CA CYS A 79 -6.16 32.06 -13.80
C CYS A 79 -7.61 32.40 -13.39
N ASN A 80 -8.19 31.64 -12.46
CA ASN A 80 -9.41 32.03 -11.73
C ASN A 80 -9.12 32.22 -10.23
N ASP A 81 -10.12 32.61 -9.44
CA ASP A 81 -9.95 32.89 -8.01
C ASP A 81 -9.46 31.67 -7.22
N ASN A 82 -10.05 30.49 -7.48
CA ASN A 82 -9.56 29.22 -6.93
C ASN A 82 -8.10 28.94 -7.33
N GLY A 83 -7.72 29.27 -8.56
CA GLY A 83 -6.35 29.20 -9.05
C GLY A 83 -5.39 30.08 -8.27
N LEU A 84 -5.80 31.29 -7.92
CA LEU A 84 -4.99 32.20 -7.12
C LEU A 84 -4.82 31.69 -5.68
N LEU A 85 -5.87 31.15 -5.06
CA LEU A 85 -5.79 30.51 -3.74
C LEU A 85 -4.83 29.31 -3.76
N LEU A 86 -4.93 28.47 -4.79
CA LEU A 86 -4.03 27.34 -4.97
C LEU A 86 -2.58 27.78 -5.16
N LEU A 87 -2.32 28.80 -5.98
CA LEU A 87 -0.98 29.34 -6.21
C LEU A 87 -0.36 29.91 -4.94
N ARG A 88 -1.13 30.65 -4.13
CA ARG A 88 -0.70 31.16 -2.82
C ARG A 88 -0.35 30.04 -1.86
N THR A 89 -1.25 29.06 -1.72
CA THR A 89 -1.03 27.87 -0.87
C THR A 89 0.23 27.11 -1.28
N CYS A 90 0.42 26.91 -2.59
CA CYS A 90 1.61 26.24 -3.10
C CYS A 90 2.89 27.05 -2.85
N ALA A 91 2.85 28.38 -2.98
CA ALA A 91 3.99 29.23 -2.69
C ALA A 91 4.41 29.15 -1.22
N GLU A 92 3.43 29.16 -0.31
CA GLU A 92 3.64 29.04 1.14
C GLU A 92 4.27 27.69 1.51
N HIS A 93 3.68 26.59 1.04
CA HIS A 93 4.16 25.23 1.33
C HIS A 93 5.28 24.73 0.40
N ARG A 94 5.79 25.60 -0.48
CA ARG A 94 6.87 25.29 -1.45
C ARG A 94 6.52 24.09 -2.33
N LEU A 95 5.29 24.03 -2.81
CA LEU A 95 4.77 23.02 -3.73
C LEU A 95 4.85 23.48 -5.19
N LEU A 96 4.95 22.51 -6.09
CA LEU A 96 5.00 22.69 -7.53
C LEU A 96 3.79 22.05 -8.20
N LEU A 97 3.18 22.75 -9.16
CA LEU A 97 2.12 22.23 -10.02
C LEU A 97 2.73 21.41 -11.16
N THR A 98 2.98 20.11 -10.96
CA THR A 98 3.82 19.31 -11.87
C THR A 98 3.28 19.26 -13.31
N ASN A 99 1.95 19.27 -13.47
CA ASN A 99 1.25 19.30 -14.77
C ASN A 99 1.73 20.45 -15.68
N THR A 100 2.24 21.53 -15.09
CA THR A 100 2.58 22.77 -15.81
C THR A 100 4.06 22.87 -16.19
N PHE A 101 4.89 21.89 -15.79
CA PHE A 101 6.33 21.90 -16.08
C PHE A 101 6.72 21.16 -17.35
N PHE A 102 5.84 20.33 -17.90
CA PHE A 102 6.13 19.51 -19.08
C PHE A 102 5.49 20.11 -20.34
N ARG A 103 6.28 20.15 -21.42
CA ARG A 103 5.79 20.55 -22.74
C ARG A 103 4.99 19.41 -23.37
N LEU A 104 3.70 19.37 -23.05
CA LEU A 104 2.75 18.38 -23.56
C LEU A 104 1.69 19.01 -24.46
N LEU A 105 1.03 18.19 -25.27
CA LEU A 105 -0.12 18.62 -26.05
C LEU A 105 -1.28 18.98 -25.11
N THR A 106 -2.13 19.94 -25.49
CA THR A 106 -3.28 20.37 -24.67
C THR A 106 -4.17 19.20 -24.25
N ARG A 107 -4.37 18.22 -25.14
CA ARG A 107 -5.16 17.01 -24.88
C ARG A 107 -4.56 16.07 -23.81
N GLU A 108 -3.27 16.21 -23.50
CA GLU A 108 -2.56 15.46 -22.45
C GLU A 108 -2.37 16.31 -21.18
N LYS A 109 -2.90 17.53 -21.15
CA LYS A 109 -2.89 18.40 -19.97
C LYS A 109 -4.27 18.60 -19.41
N ALA A 110 -5.25 18.85 -20.28
CA ALA A 110 -6.59 19.15 -19.85
C ALA A 110 -7.28 17.91 -19.27
N THR A 111 -8.03 18.12 -18.20
CA THR A 111 -8.50 17.04 -17.33
C THR A 111 -10.01 16.96 -17.25
N TRP A 112 -10.75 18.02 -17.59
CA TRP A 112 -12.22 18.00 -17.53
C TRP A 112 -12.82 18.62 -18.78
N MET A 113 -13.95 18.12 -19.27
CA MET A 113 -14.69 18.76 -20.36
C MET A 113 -15.86 19.56 -19.81
N ASN A 114 -15.89 20.87 -20.05
CA ASN A 114 -17.08 21.66 -19.76
C ASN A 114 -18.25 21.24 -20.67
N PRO A 115 -19.40 20.79 -20.13
CA PRO A 115 -20.50 20.27 -20.95
C PRO A 115 -21.10 21.30 -21.91
N ARG A 116 -21.11 22.59 -21.52
CA ARG A 116 -21.70 23.67 -22.31
C ARG A 116 -20.72 24.25 -23.30
N SER A 117 -19.56 24.69 -22.82
CA SER A 117 -18.60 25.41 -23.66
C SER A 117 -17.68 24.48 -24.46
N ARG A 118 -17.71 23.17 -24.19
CA ARG A 118 -16.80 22.15 -24.76
C ARG A 118 -15.31 22.51 -24.62
N ARG A 119 -14.99 23.33 -23.62
CA ARG A 119 -13.62 23.71 -23.29
C ARG A 119 -13.05 22.67 -22.35
N TRP A 120 -11.75 22.46 -22.50
CA TRP A 120 -11.00 21.46 -21.74
C TRP A 120 -10.01 22.17 -20.82
N PRO A 121 -10.44 22.66 -19.64
CA PRO A 121 -9.52 23.19 -18.64
C PRO A 121 -8.70 22.07 -17.96
N LEU A 122 -7.63 22.50 -17.30
CA LEU A 122 -6.87 21.72 -16.33
C LEU A 122 -7.40 22.09 -14.95
N LEU A 123 -7.99 21.11 -14.24
CA LEU A 123 -8.54 21.26 -12.88
C LEU A 123 -7.93 20.24 -11.91
N ASP A 124 -7.47 19.11 -12.42
CA ASP A 124 -6.87 18.03 -11.65
C ASP A 124 -5.35 18.16 -11.66
N TYR A 125 -4.75 18.33 -10.48
CA TYR A 125 -3.32 18.57 -10.35
C TYR A 125 -2.64 17.47 -9.55
N VAL A 126 -1.35 17.32 -9.82
CA VAL A 126 -0.42 16.69 -8.90
C VAL A 126 0.56 17.75 -8.41
N LEU A 127 0.66 17.89 -7.09
CA LEU A 127 1.54 18.82 -6.42
C LEU A 127 2.65 18.03 -5.73
N VAL A 128 3.88 18.52 -5.86
CA VAL A 128 5.04 17.94 -5.16
C VAL A 128 5.85 19.02 -4.48
N GLN A 129 6.57 18.68 -3.42
CA GLN A 129 7.54 19.60 -2.84
C GLN A 129 8.61 20.01 -3.86
N ARG A 130 8.98 21.29 -3.85
CA ARG A 130 9.94 21.87 -4.80
C ARG A 130 11.27 21.13 -4.83
N ARG A 131 11.74 20.64 -3.69
CA ARG A 131 13.00 19.89 -3.58
C ARG A 131 12.93 18.50 -4.24
N ASP A 132 11.74 17.93 -4.35
CA ASP A 132 11.51 16.59 -4.89
C ASP A 132 11.13 16.63 -6.38
N ARG A 133 11.21 17.81 -7.01
CA ARG A 133 10.97 18.03 -8.45
C ARG A 133 11.63 16.98 -9.33
N GLN A 134 12.89 16.65 -9.03
CA GLN A 134 13.71 15.73 -9.83
C GLN A 134 13.17 14.29 -9.86
N ASP A 135 12.32 13.93 -8.91
CA ASP A 135 11.71 12.61 -8.86
C ASP A 135 10.54 12.50 -9.83
N VAL A 136 9.96 13.62 -10.28
CA VAL A 136 8.83 13.64 -11.20
C VAL A 136 9.31 13.55 -12.64
N LEU A 137 8.97 12.47 -13.33
CA LEU A 137 9.36 12.22 -14.72
C LEU A 137 8.39 12.82 -15.72
N VAL A 138 7.10 12.70 -15.46
CA VAL A 138 6.03 13.33 -16.26
C VAL A 138 4.74 13.36 -15.45
N THR A 139 3.94 14.40 -15.64
CA THR A 139 2.55 14.42 -15.20
C THR A 139 1.66 14.76 -16.39
N LYS A 140 0.71 13.89 -16.71
CA LYS A 140 -0.16 14.03 -17.88
C LYS A 140 -1.54 13.42 -17.66
N ALA A 141 -2.53 13.94 -18.38
CA ALA A 141 -3.84 13.33 -18.53
C ALA A 141 -3.78 12.18 -19.56
N ILE A 142 -4.48 11.08 -19.28
CA ILE A 142 -4.65 9.94 -20.17
C ILE A 142 -6.01 10.04 -20.84
N ARG A 143 -6.01 9.99 -22.17
CA ARG A 143 -7.22 10.13 -22.98
C ARG A 143 -8.03 8.85 -23.07
N ASP A 144 -7.35 7.72 -23.11
CA ASP A 144 -7.95 6.43 -23.48
C ASP A 144 -8.34 5.60 -22.24
N ALA A 145 -8.18 6.17 -21.05
CA ALA A 145 -8.69 5.59 -19.82
C ALA A 145 -10.15 6.00 -19.65
N ASP A 146 -11.08 5.18 -20.17
CA ASP A 146 -12.50 5.41 -19.98
C ASP A 146 -12.92 4.96 -18.57
N GLY A 147 -13.15 5.95 -17.71
CA GLY A 147 -13.63 5.76 -16.34
C GLY A 147 -15.11 6.06 -16.17
N TRP A 148 -15.87 6.28 -17.27
CA TRP A 148 -17.26 6.76 -17.21
C TRP A 148 -17.41 8.08 -16.42
N THR A 149 -16.44 8.97 -16.55
CA THR A 149 -16.42 10.28 -15.88
C THR A 149 -16.21 11.40 -16.91
N ASP A 150 -16.65 12.61 -16.60
CA ASP A 150 -16.37 13.83 -17.37
C ASP A 150 -14.94 14.36 -17.15
N HIS A 151 -14.20 13.76 -16.21
CA HIS A 151 -12.77 13.94 -16.01
C HIS A 151 -11.93 12.84 -16.70
N ARG A 152 -10.70 13.21 -17.09
CA ARG A 152 -9.64 12.31 -17.56
C ARG A 152 -8.74 11.93 -16.40
N LEU A 153 -8.32 10.67 -16.40
CA LEU A 153 -7.32 10.19 -15.44
C LEU A 153 -6.00 10.97 -15.59
N VAL A 154 -5.50 11.51 -14.48
CA VAL A 154 -4.16 12.11 -14.42
C VAL A 154 -3.17 11.11 -13.86
N ILE A 155 -2.06 10.90 -14.57
CA ILE A 155 -0.93 10.11 -14.10
C ILE A 155 0.27 11.02 -13.87
N SER A 156 0.93 10.81 -12.74
CA SER A 156 2.27 11.31 -12.48
C SER A 156 3.24 10.16 -12.30
N LEU A 157 4.20 10.03 -13.21
CA LEU A 157 5.26 9.05 -13.12
C LEU A 157 6.39 9.60 -12.24
N MET A 158 6.78 8.86 -11.20
CA MET A 158 7.77 9.31 -10.23
C MET A 158 8.82 8.24 -9.91
N ARG A 159 10.05 8.66 -9.59
CA ARG A 159 11.15 7.79 -9.14
C ARG A 159 11.22 7.78 -7.62
N LEU A 160 10.57 6.80 -6.99
CA LEU A 160 10.58 6.61 -5.54
C LEU A 160 11.27 5.30 -5.16
N ARG A 161 12.14 5.33 -4.14
CA ARG A 161 12.82 4.13 -3.61
C ARG A 161 12.03 3.56 -2.44
N LEU A 162 11.07 2.68 -2.73
CA LEU A 162 10.25 2.05 -1.71
C LEU A 162 11.08 1.10 -0.81
N GLN A 163 10.76 1.07 0.48
CA GLN A 163 11.27 0.05 1.38
C GLN A 163 10.47 -1.24 1.14
N PRO A 164 11.14 -2.38 0.86
CA PRO A 164 10.45 -3.65 0.72
C PRO A 164 9.69 -3.97 2.00
N ARG A 165 8.38 -4.21 1.89
CA ARG A 165 7.63 -4.84 2.98
C ARG A 165 8.20 -6.24 3.16
N ARG A 166 8.91 -6.49 4.28
CA ARG A 166 9.18 -7.86 4.70
C ARG A 166 7.81 -8.50 4.92
N ARG A 167 7.41 -9.45 4.07
CA ARG A 167 6.30 -10.34 4.42
C ARG A 167 6.66 -10.92 5.78
N PRO A 168 5.77 -10.86 6.79
CA PRO A 168 5.93 -11.70 7.96
C PRO A 168 6.11 -13.10 7.38
N GLN A 169 7.29 -13.71 7.54
CA GLN A 169 7.38 -15.13 7.29
C GLN A 169 6.40 -15.71 8.30
N GLY A 170 5.26 -16.21 7.81
CA GLY A 170 4.32 -16.91 8.67
C GLY A 170 5.12 -17.93 9.45
N LYS A 171 4.83 -18.06 10.76
CA LYS A 171 5.44 -19.14 11.54
C LYS A 171 5.25 -20.42 10.74
N ARG A 172 6.34 -21.09 10.35
CA ARG A 172 6.23 -22.36 9.62
C ARG A 172 5.35 -23.27 10.49
N PRO A 173 4.24 -23.81 9.97
CA PRO A 173 3.45 -24.74 10.74
C PRO A 173 4.37 -25.90 11.17
N PRO A 174 4.23 -26.43 12.39
CA PRO A 174 4.98 -27.61 12.80
C PRO A 174 4.75 -28.73 11.78
N GLY A 175 5.81 -29.49 11.48
CA GLY A 175 5.72 -30.62 10.55
C GLY A 175 4.68 -31.63 11.03
N LYS A 176 3.95 -32.25 10.09
CA LYS A 176 2.92 -33.26 10.41
C LYS A 176 3.57 -34.49 11.07
N LEU A 177 2.83 -35.14 11.98
CA LEU A 177 3.22 -36.43 12.55
C LEU A 177 3.31 -37.50 11.45
N ASN A 178 4.22 -38.46 11.59
CA ASN A 178 4.35 -39.56 10.64
C ASN A 178 3.34 -40.68 10.93
N THR A 179 2.06 -40.43 10.62
CA THR A 179 0.98 -41.39 10.89
C THR A 179 1.13 -42.72 10.12
N LEU A 180 1.96 -42.77 9.08
CA LEU A 180 2.26 -44.01 8.35
C LEU A 180 2.94 -45.06 9.23
N LEU A 181 3.67 -44.64 10.28
CA LEU A 181 4.30 -45.57 11.22
C LEU A 181 3.27 -46.37 12.01
N LEU A 182 2.03 -45.90 12.15
CA LEU A 182 0.96 -46.67 12.80
C LEU A 182 0.56 -47.92 12.00
N ASN A 183 0.94 -48.02 10.72
CA ASN A 183 0.78 -49.26 9.95
C ASN A 183 1.81 -50.33 10.34
N LEU A 184 2.86 -49.97 11.10
CA LEU A 184 3.83 -50.92 11.64
C LEU A 184 3.34 -51.42 13.01
N PRO A 185 3.13 -52.74 13.21
CA PRO A 185 2.61 -53.29 14.45
C PRO A 185 3.38 -52.85 15.70
N ALA A 186 4.72 -52.78 15.62
CA ALA A 186 5.57 -52.36 16.73
C ALA A 186 5.27 -50.91 17.17
N HIS A 187 5.19 -49.97 16.24
CA HIS A 187 4.94 -48.56 16.56
C HIS A 187 3.50 -48.33 17.03
N CYS A 188 2.54 -49.08 16.50
CA CYS A 188 1.16 -49.06 16.98
C CYS A 188 1.06 -49.55 18.42
N PHE A 189 1.72 -50.67 18.73
CA PHE A 189 1.80 -51.23 20.07
C PHE A 189 2.50 -50.29 21.05
N ASP A 190 3.65 -49.74 20.68
CA ASP A 190 4.40 -48.80 21.51
C ASP A 190 3.62 -47.52 21.79
N PHE A 191 2.93 -46.97 20.78
CA PHE A 191 2.07 -45.80 20.95
C PHE A 191 0.90 -46.10 21.89
N SER A 192 0.24 -47.25 21.71
CA SER A 192 -0.90 -47.68 22.53
C SER A 192 -0.50 -47.85 24.01
N ASN A 193 0.66 -48.43 24.30
CA ASN A 193 1.11 -48.61 25.67
C ASN A 193 1.48 -47.28 26.32
N GLN A 194 2.30 -46.46 25.65
CA GLN A 194 2.76 -45.19 26.22
C GLN A 194 1.62 -44.19 26.42
N ILE A 195 0.63 -44.17 25.52
CA ILE A 195 -0.51 -43.26 25.67
C ILE A 195 -1.43 -43.70 26.80
N THR A 196 -1.59 -45.02 27.00
CA THR A 196 -2.43 -45.56 28.08
C THR A 196 -1.81 -45.24 29.44
N GLU A 197 -0.52 -45.53 29.63
CA GLU A 197 0.23 -45.22 30.86
C GLU A 197 0.16 -43.72 31.21
N LYS A 198 0.49 -42.85 30.25
CA LYS A 198 0.48 -41.39 30.49
C LYS A 198 -0.92 -40.82 30.72
N LEU A 199 -1.98 -41.46 30.21
CA LEU A 199 -3.36 -41.04 30.47
C LEU A 199 -3.86 -41.51 31.84
N GLU A 200 -3.41 -42.69 32.31
CA GLU A 200 -3.68 -43.16 33.67
C GLU A 200 -3.01 -42.25 34.70
N ASP A 201 -1.75 -41.86 34.48
CA ASP A 201 -1.04 -40.89 35.32
C ASP A 201 -1.77 -39.53 35.40
N LEU A 202 -2.28 -39.04 34.26
CA LEU A 202 -3.06 -37.80 34.22
C LEU A 202 -4.35 -37.87 35.06
N HIS A 203 -5.04 -39.02 35.07
CA HIS A 203 -6.28 -39.19 35.84
C HIS A 203 -6.04 -39.14 37.35
N THR A 204 -4.88 -39.61 37.82
CA THR A 204 -4.55 -39.59 39.26
C THR A 204 -4.21 -38.20 39.81
N ALA A 205 -3.85 -37.25 38.94
CA ALA A 205 -3.33 -35.94 39.34
C ALA A 205 -4.35 -34.77 39.28
N ALA A 206 -5.58 -35.00 38.78
CA ALA A 206 -6.42 -33.93 38.23
C ALA A 206 -7.80 -33.73 38.89
N ASP A 207 -7.90 -33.80 40.22
CA ASP A 207 -9.19 -33.61 40.91
C ASP A 207 -9.71 -32.16 40.93
N ASN A 208 -8.84 -31.15 40.72
CA ASN A 208 -9.20 -29.72 40.96
C ASN A 208 -9.05 -28.78 39.73
N ALA A 209 -8.85 -29.30 38.51
CA ALA A 209 -8.58 -28.49 37.30
C ALA A 209 -9.85 -28.09 36.52
N THR A 210 -9.82 -26.92 35.87
CA THR A 210 -10.91 -26.47 34.96
C THR A 210 -11.00 -27.32 33.70
N VAL A 211 -12.14 -27.28 33.00
CA VAL A 211 -12.38 -28.04 31.76
C VAL A 211 -11.34 -27.70 30.68
N GLU A 212 -11.02 -26.42 30.50
CA GLU A 212 -10.01 -25.95 29.53
C GLU A 212 -8.62 -26.49 29.87
N THR A 213 -8.30 -26.56 31.16
CA THR A 213 -7.00 -27.09 31.63
C THR A 213 -6.92 -28.58 31.37
N ARG A 214 -7.99 -29.32 31.67
CA ARG A 214 -8.09 -30.77 31.40
C ARG A 214 -7.97 -31.07 29.90
N TRP A 215 -8.65 -30.29 29.07
CA TRP A 215 -8.55 -30.42 27.61
C TRP A 215 -7.13 -30.15 27.11
N CYS A 216 -6.47 -29.08 27.59
CA CYS A 216 -5.09 -28.78 27.20
C CYS A 216 -4.12 -29.89 27.64
N GLN A 217 -4.28 -30.44 28.84
CA GLN A 217 -3.46 -31.55 29.34
C GLN A 217 -3.64 -32.81 28.51
N LEU A 218 -4.89 -33.19 28.21
CA LEU A 218 -5.21 -34.32 27.33
C LEU A 218 -4.59 -34.12 25.94
N GLN A 219 -4.81 -32.97 25.33
CA GLN A 219 -4.28 -32.64 24.01
C GLN A 219 -2.74 -32.72 24.00
N ASN A 220 -2.08 -32.18 25.03
CA ASN A 220 -0.63 -32.20 25.13
C ASN A 220 -0.07 -33.61 25.28
N VAL A 221 -0.67 -34.46 26.12
CA VAL A 221 -0.22 -35.85 26.29
C VAL A 221 -0.39 -36.64 25.00
N ILE A 222 -1.52 -36.52 24.31
CA ILE A 222 -1.73 -37.18 23.01
C ILE A 222 -0.68 -36.69 21.99
N GLN A 223 -0.49 -35.38 21.87
CA GLN A 223 0.42 -34.81 20.87
C GLN A 223 1.89 -35.10 21.17
N PHE A 224 2.30 -35.07 22.43
CA PHE A 224 3.69 -35.31 22.83
C PHE A 224 4.05 -36.79 22.68
N THR A 225 3.19 -37.70 23.15
CA THR A 225 3.39 -39.15 22.98
C THR A 225 3.40 -39.53 21.51
N ALA A 226 2.50 -38.96 20.70
CA ALA A 226 2.51 -39.21 19.26
C ALA A 226 3.78 -38.66 18.59
N LEU A 227 4.32 -37.54 19.07
CA LEU A 227 5.57 -36.99 18.56
C LEU A 227 6.79 -37.83 18.97
N GLU A 228 6.82 -38.38 20.18
CA GLU A 228 7.89 -39.27 20.65
C GLU A 228 7.91 -40.58 19.87
N VAL A 229 6.74 -41.20 19.66
CA VAL A 229 6.65 -42.52 19.03
C VAL A 229 6.68 -42.43 17.50
N LEU A 230 5.94 -41.48 16.91
CA LEU A 230 5.80 -41.37 15.45
C LEU A 230 6.79 -40.38 14.83
N GLY A 231 7.35 -39.46 15.61
CA GLY A 231 8.17 -38.38 15.08
C GLY A 231 7.40 -37.52 14.07
N ARG A 232 8.16 -36.74 13.28
CA ARG A 232 7.61 -35.91 12.20
C ARG A 232 7.84 -36.58 10.86
N ALA A 233 6.84 -36.52 9.99
CA ALA A 233 6.97 -36.93 8.60
C ALA A 233 8.09 -36.11 7.95
N ARG A 234 9.10 -36.82 7.43
CA ARG A 234 10.10 -36.19 6.56
C ARG A 234 9.45 -35.90 5.23
N ARG A 235 9.65 -34.70 4.70
CA ARG A 235 9.36 -34.45 3.29
C ARG A 235 10.39 -35.23 2.49
N GLN A 236 9.95 -36.28 1.82
CA GLN A 236 10.64 -36.77 0.64
C GLN A 236 10.28 -35.80 -0.48
N HIS A 237 11.27 -35.06 -0.98
CA HIS A 237 11.16 -34.49 -2.31
C HIS A 237 11.50 -35.67 -3.21
N GLN A 238 10.49 -36.25 -3.86
CA GLN A 238 10.77 -37.05 -5.04
C GLN A 238 11.32 -36.04 -6.06
N ASP A 239 12.63 -36.09 -6.29
CA ASP A 239 13.20 -35.44 -7.46
C ASP A 239 12.66 -36.20 -8.68
N TRP A 240 12.42 -35.47 -9.77
CA TRP A 240 11.88 -36.04 -11.01
C TRP A 240 12.76 -37.17 -11.57
N PHE A 241 14.01 -37.25 -11.12
CA PHE A 241 15.01 -38.23 -11.54
C PHE A 241 15.16 -39.43 -10.61
N ASP A 242 14.55 -39.42 -9.41
CA ASP A 242 14.73 -40.48 -8.40
C ASP A 242 14.30 -41.88 -8.91
N ASP A 243 13.33 -41.94 -9.84
CA ASP A 243 12.87 -43.20 -10.43
C ASP A 243 13.85 -43.78 -11.47
N ASN A 244 14.81 -42.98 -11.97
CA ASN A 244 15.78 -43.36 -13.01
C ASN A 244 17.23 -43.41 -12.51
N ASP A 245 17.48 -43.25 -11.21
CA ASP A 245 18.84 -43.19 -10.64
C ASP A 245 19.69 -44.43 -10.97
N ALA A 246 19.07 -45.61 -11.09
CA ALA A 246 19.75 -46.84 -11.48
C ALA A 246 20.12 -46.91 -12.99
N GLU A 247 19.46 -46.12 -13.85
CA GLU A 247 19.75 -46.03 -15.28
C GLU A 247 20.78 -44.94 -15.59
N ILE A 248 20.88 -43.92 -14.73
CA ILE A 248 21.79 -42.77 -14.87
C ILE A 248 23.18 -43.07 -14.30
N SER A 249 23.33 -44.07 -13.42
CA SER A 249 24.60 -44.45 -12.80
C SER A 249 25.46 -45.41 -13.63
N ASN A 250 25.67 -45.13 -14.93
CA ASN A 250 26.64 -45.82 -15.79
C ASN A 250 27.82 -44.92 -16.15
#